data_AF-A0A7J2SVQ5-F1
#
_entry.id   AF-A0A7J2SVQ5-F1
#
_cell.length_a   1.000
_cell.length_b   1.000
_cell.length_c   1.000
_cell.angle_alpha   90.00
_cell.angle_beta   90.00
_cell.angle_gamma   90.00
#
_symmetry.space_group_name_H-M   'P 1'
#
loop_
_entity.id
_entity.type
_entity.pdbx_description
1 polymer ?
#
loop_
_entity_poly.entity_id
_entity_poly.type
_entity_poly.pdbx_seq_one_letter_code
_entity_poly.pdbx_strand_id
1 'polypeptide(L)'
;MVNNGIMKAVEEALKKSKKRNFVQSIDLAINLKDVDMKNPANRIDMIVELPHGRGSKPAKVALIAGGELATRAKDVADLIID
;
A
#
# COMPACT_ATOMS: atom_id res chain seq x y z
N MET A 1 12.37 12.70 -13.18
CA MET A 1 11.76 12.49 -14.51
C MET A 1 10.54 11.60 -14.34
N VAL A 2 9.33 12.13 -14.48
CA VAL A 2 8.12 11.30 -14.47
C VAL A 2 8.05 10.62 -15.84
N ASN A 3 8.11 9.29 -15.86
CA ASN A 3 8.07 8.52 -17.09
C ASN A 3 6.65 8.60 -17.68
N ASN A 4 6.49 9.30 -18.81
CA ASN A 4 5.21 9.51 -19.48
C ASN A 4 4.48 8.21 -19.84
N GLY A 5 5.17 7.08 -19.95
CA GLY A 5 4.55 5.77 -20.20
C GLY A 5 3.61 5.32 -19.09
N ILE A 6 3.99 5.53 -17.82
CA ILE A 6 3.20 5.11 -16.66
C ILE A 6 1.92 5.94 -16.56
N MET A 7 2.02 7.27 -16.73
CA MET A 7 0.86 8.18 -16.70
C MET A 7 -0.19 7.78 -17.75
N LYS A 8 0.24 7.49 -18.98
CA LYS A 8 -0.66 7.05 -20.05
C LYS A 8 -1.33 5.71 -19.73
N ALA A 9 -0.59 4.75 -19.22
CA ALA A 9 -1.14 3.44 -18.85
C ALA A 9 -2.19 3.54 -17.74
N VAL A 10 -1.95 4.40 -16.73
CA VAL A 10 -2.91 4.65 -15.65
C VAL A 10 -4.18 5.30 -16.17
N GLU A 11 -4.08 6.32 -17.03
CA GLU A 11 -5.25 6.94 -17.67
C GLU A 11 -6.07 5.94 -18.49
N GLU A 12 -5.38 5.08 -19.25
CA GLU A 12 -6.02 4.07 -20.07
C GLU A 12 -6.74 3.03 -19.22
N ALA A 13 -6.13 2.58 -18.12
CA ALA A 13 -6.74 1.67 -17.16
C ALA A 13 -8.02 2.26 -16.55
N LEU A 14 -7.98 3.54 -16.16
CA LEU A 14 -9.15 4.25 -15.63
C LEU A 14 -10.28 4.36 -16.67
N LYS A 15 -9.95 4.72 -17.92
CA LYS A 15 -10.92 4.85 -19.02
C LYS A 15 -11.55 3.51 -19.43
N LYS A 16 -10.78 2.42 -19.42
CA LYS A 16 -11.26 1.07 -19.75
C LYS A 16 -12.05 0.41 -18.61
N SER A 17 -11.95 0.94 -17.40
CA SER A 17 -12.67 0.38 -16.24
C SER A 17 -14.19 0.53 -16.39
N LYS A 18 -14.93 -0.51 -16.00
CA LYS A 18 -16.39 -0.45 -15.95
C LYS A 18 -16.83 0.40 -14.75
N LYS A 19 -17.91 1.16 -14.90
CA LYS A 19 -18.51 1.89 -13.76
C LYS A 19 -19.01 0.90 -12.71
N ARG A 20 -18.68 1.17 -11.45
CA ARG A 20 -19.09 0.40 -10.26
C ARG A 20 -19.63 1.36 -9.20
N ASN A 21 -20.46 0.84 -8.30
CA ASN A 21 -21.07 1.62 -7.21
C ASN A 21 -20.15 1.76 -5.97
N PHE A 22 -18.84 1.56 -6.14
CA PHE A 22 -17.86 1.67 -5.07
C PHE A 22 -16.55 2.24 -5.60
N VAL A 23 -15.74 2.84 -4.71
CA VAL A 23 -14.41 3.37 -5.04
C VAL A 23 -13.45 2.20 -5.29
N GLN A 24 -12.86 2.16 -6.49
CA GLN A 24 -11.92 1.13 -6.90
C GLN A 24 -10.49 1.52 -6.52
N SER A 25 -9.69 0.54 -6.12
CA SER A 25 -8.24 0.67 -5.94
C SER A 25 -7.51 0.27 -7.22
N ILE A 26 -6.26 0.74 -7.37
CA ILE A 26 -5.38 0.36 -8.47
C ILE A 26 -4.27 -0.52 -7.89
N ASP A 27 -4.04 -1.66 -8.52
CA ASP A 27 -2.94 -2.58 -8.18
C ASP A 27 -1.82 -2.49 -9.22
N LEU A 28 -0.57 -2.67 -8.76
CA LEU A 28 0.62 -2.70 -9.59
C LEU A 28 1.23 -4.10 -9.57
N ALA A 29 1.35 -4.72 -10.74
CA ALA A 29 2.02 -6.01 -10.91
C ALA A 29 3.33 -5.81 -11.70
N ILE A 30 4.43 -6.35 -11.18
CA ILE A 30 5.77 -6.23 -11.78
C ILE A 30 6.33 -7.64 -11.98
N ASN A 31 6.72 -7.95 -13.20
CA ASN A 31 7.44 -9.18 -13.52
C ASN A 31 8.94 -8.91 -13.48
N LEU A 32 9.65 -9.64 -12.62
CA LEU A 32 11.11 -9.57 -12.53
C LEU A 32 11.73 -10.65 -13.41
N LYS A 33 12.76 -10.29 -14.15
CA LYS A 33 13.60 -11.23 -14.90
C LYS A 33 14.96 -11.30 -14.24
N ASP A 34 15.57 -12.48 -14.26
CA ASP A 34 16.93 -12.73 -13.75
C ASP A 34 17.09 -12.59 -12.22
N VAL A 35 15.99 -12.64 -11.46
CA VAL A 35 15.99 -12.69 -9.99
C VAL A 35 15.47 -14.05 -9.53
N ASP A 36 16.31 -14.82 -8.83
CA ASP A 36 15.89 -16.08 -8.22
C ASP A 36 15.26 -15.86 -6.84
N MET A 37 13.92 -15.87 -6.81
CA MET A 37 13.11 -15.72 -5.59
C MET A 37 13.15 -16.95 -4.67
N LYS A 38 13.72 -18.08 -5.12
CA LYS A 38 13.91 -19.27 -4.27
C LYS A 38 15.00 -19.04 -3.24
N ASN A 39 16.03 -18.25 -3.58
CA ASN A 39 17.05 -17.84 -2.63
C ASN A 39 16.47 -16.77 -1.69
N PRO A 40 16.38 -17.02 -0.38
CA PRO A 40 15.85 -16.05 0.59
C PRO A 40 16.56 -14.69 0.55
N ALA A 41 17.85 -14.65 0.22
CA ALA A 41 18.64 -13.42 0.17
C ALA A 41 18.18 -12.46 -0.95
N ASN A 42 17.52 -12.97 -1.98
CA ASN A 42 17.03 -12.18 -3.12
C ASN A 42 15.56 -11.76 -2.95
N ARG A 43 14.89 -12.17 -1.88
CA ARG A 43 13.49 -11.81 -1.66
C ARG A 43 13.41 -10.32 -1.34
N ILE A 44 12.57 -9.63 -2.09
CA ILE A 44 12.27 -8.22 -1.85
C ILE A 44 11.16 -8.17 -0.79
N ASP A 45 11.54 -7.92 0.45
CA ASP A 45 10.63 -7.63 1.55
C ASP A 45 10.90 -6.19 2.03
N MET A 46 10.06 -5.26 1.60
CA MET A 46 10.23 -3.86 1.91
C MET A 46 8.89 -3.15 2.08
N ILE A 47 8.90 -2.17 2.98
CA ILE A 47 7.77 -1.28 3.21
C ILE A 47 8.07 0.02 2.48
N VAL A 48 7.12 0.47 1.65
CA VAL A 48 7.22 1.72 0.90
C VAL A 48 6.10 2.66 1.33
N GLU A 49 6.48 3.86 1.78
CA GLU A 49 5.54 4.93 2.09
C GLU A 49 5.06 5.59 0.79
N LEU A 50 3.73 5.65 0.61
CA LEU A 50 3.14 6.29 -0.57
C LEU A 50 2.99 7.80 -0.32
N PRO A 51 3.47 8.66 -1.23
CA PRO A 51 3.50 10.12 -1.02
C PRO A 51 2.10 10.75 -0.88
N HIS A 52 1.06 10.07 -1.38
CA HIS A 52 -0.34 10.51 -1.29
C HIS A 52 -1.23 9.47 -0.58
N GLY A 53 -0.62 8.52 0.14
CA GLY A 53 -1.34 7.45 0.83
C GLY A 53 -2.00 6.42 -0.11
N ARG A 54 -2.87 5.57 0.46
CA ARG A 54 -3.56 4.47 -0.25
C ARG A 54 -4.94 4.86 -0.79
N GLY A 55 -5.23 6.15 -0.87
CA GLY A 55 -6.55 6.67 -1.26
C GLY A 55 -7.55 6.67 -0.10
N SER A 56 -8.81 6.30 -0.38
CA SER A 56 -9.96 6.52 0.52
C SER A 56 -9.98 5.65 1.78
N LYS A 57 -9.15 4.61 1.88
CA LYS A 57 -9.08 3.73 3.04
C LYS A 57 -7.63 3.68 3.54
N PRO A 58 -7.30 4.33 4.66
CA PRO A 58 -5.98 4.18 5.26
C PRO A 58 -5.76 2.73 5.71
N ALA A 59 -4.49 2.35 5.88
CA ALA A 59 -4.17 1.08 6.50
C ALA A 59 -4.67 1.10 7.95
N LYS A 60 -5.47 0.10 8.33
CA LYS A 60 -5.88 -0.06 9.71
C LYS A 60 -4.72 -0.62 10.52
N VAL A 61 -4.40 0.01 11.64
CA VAL A 61 -3.27 -0.35 12.50
C VAL A 61 -3.76 -0.70 13.90
N ALA A 62 -3.35 -1.87 14.38
CA ALA A 62 -3.55 -2.28 15.78
C ALA A 62 -2.20 -2.26 16.50
N LEU A 63 -2.19 -1.78 17.75
CA LEU A 63 -1.01 -1.77 18.61
C LEU A 63 -1.27 -2.65 19.85
N ILE A 64 -0.31 -3.52 20.17
CA ILE A 64 -0.29 -4.26 21.44
C ILE A 64 0.69 -3.54 22.36
N ALA A 65 0.18 -2.81 23.34
CA ALA A 65 0.99 -2.03 24.27
C ALA A 65 0.18 -1.67 25.51
N GLY A 66 0.84 -1.67 26.67
CA GLY A 66 0.27 -1.25 27.95
C GLY A 66 0.82 0.09 28.46
N GLY A 67 0.23 0.56 29.57
CA GLY A 67 0.71 1.72 30.34
C GLY A 67 0.75 3.04 29.55
N GLU A 68 1.89 3.73 29.58
CA GLU A 68 2.05 5.04 28.94
C GLU A 68 1.98 4.97 27.41
N LEU A 69 2.53 3.92 26.81
CA LEU A 69 2.49 3.71 25.35
C LEU A 69 1.06 3.51 24.85
N ALA A 70 0.24 2.75 25.59
CA ALA A 70 -1.18 2.59 25.31
C ALA A 70 -1.91 3.94 25.32
N THR A 71 -1.57 4.80 26.28
CA THR A 71 -2.21 6.12 26.42
C THR A 71 -1.88 7.04 25.25
N ARG A 72 -0.60 7.08 24.83
CA ARG A 72 -0.17 7.90 23.69
C ARG A 72 -0.69 7.40 22.34
N ALA A 73 -0.89 6.09 22.21
CA ALA A 73 -1.32 5.48 20.96
C ALA A 73 -2.82 5.64 20.65
N LYS A 74 -3.64 6.07 21.62
CA LYS A 74 -5.09 6.23 21.45
C LYS A 74 -5.49 7.15 20.30
N ASP A 75 -4.65 8.14 20.01
CA ASP A 75 -4.91 9.14 18.97
C ASP A 75 -4.31 8.78 17.60
N VAL A 76 -3.59 7.65 17.52
CA VAL A 76 -2.80 7.27 16.32
C VAL A 76 -3.15 5.86 15.80
N ALA A 77 -3.50 4.92 16.68
CA ALA A 77 -3.84 3.54 16.31
C ALA A 77 -5.37 3.34 16.30
N ASP A 78 -5.87 2.52 15.36
CA ASP A 78 -7.31 2.19 15.26
C ASP A 78 -7.76 1.24 16.38
N LEU A 79 -6.85 0.43 16.90
CA LEU A 79 -7.12 -0.55 17.95
C LEU A 79 -5.91 -0.68 18.88
N ILE A 80 -6.17 -0.73 20.18
CA ILE A 80 -5.16 -1.01 21.20
C ILE A 80 -5.59 -2.26 21.96
N ILE A 81 -4.65 -3.19 22.10
CA ILE A 81 -4.79 -4.42 22.88
C ILE A 81 -3.82 -4.31 24.05
N ASP A 82 -4.35 -4.31 25.26
CA ASP A 82 -3.63 -4.25 26.54
C ASP A 82 -3.89 -5.54 27.32
#